data_AF-A0A931PPN5-F1
#
_entry.id   AF-A0A931PPN5-F1
#
_cell.length_a   1.000
_cell.length_b   1.000
_cell.length_c   1.000
_cell.angle_alpha   90.00
_cell.angle_beta   90.00
_cell.angle_gamma   90.00
#
_symmetry.space_group_name_H-M   'P 1'
#
loop_
_entity.id
_entity.type
_entity.pdbx_description
1 polymer ?
#
loop_
_entity_poly.entity_id
_entity_poly.type
_entity_poly.pdbx_seq_one_letter_code
_entity_poly.pdbx_strand_id
1 'polypeptide(L)'
;MTRGEVYRTREPVPERGGKPGFYVIVSRPFIAGNEDVSTVICAPVYSEVLGLTTEVVVGTADGLPRTSAIRCDFLTLMFKRRLTDFVATLSPGKVGELNRALAVALALEPPAGTRQRALVEAGR
;
A
#
# COMPACT_ATOMS: atom_id res chain seq x y z
N MET A 1 7.78 12.07 -3.26
CA MET A 1 6.87 10.91 -3.16
C MET A 1 7.71 9.64 -3.11
N THR A 2 7.49 8.79 -2.12
CA THR A 2 8.18 7.50 -1.96
C THR A 2 7.22 6.42 -1.47
N ARG A 3 7.67 5.16 -1.51
CA ARG A 3 6.90 3.99 -1.06
C ARG A 3 6.54 4.13 0.42
N GLY A 4 5.29 3.83 0.77
CA GLY A 4 4.80 3.85 2.15
C GLY A 4 4.37 5.23 2.65
N GLU A 5 4.52 6.28 1.84
CA GLU A 5 3.89 7.57 2.13
C GLU A 5 2.38 7.50 1.87
N VAL A 6 1.63 8.16 2.74
CA VAL A 6 0.19 8.32 2.64
C VAL A 6 -0.13 9.73 2.19
N TYR A 7 -0.96 9.83 1.15
CA TYR A 7 -1.40 11.10 0.60
C TYR A 7 -2.92 11.16 0.55
N ARG A 8 -3.48 12.37 0.68
CA ARG A 8 -4.87 12.64 0.38
C ARG A 8 -5.02 13.11 -1.07
N THR A 9 -6.09 12.68 -1.73
CA THR A 9 -6.47 13.26 -3.03
C THR A 9 -7.30 14.50 -2.86
N ARG A 10 -7.07 15.52 -3.70
CA ARG A 10 -7.92 16.71 -3.75
C ARG A 10 -9.27 16.42 -4.41
N GLU A 11 -9.24 15.65 -5.50
CA GLU A 11 -10.44 15.33 -6.27
C GLU A 11 -11.11 14.04 -5.80
N PRO A 12 -12.44 13.98 -5.87
CA PRO A 12 -13.20 12.73 -5.93
C PRO A 12 -12.57 11.72 -6.87
N VAL A 13 -12.37 10.50 -6.40
CA VAL A 13 -12.04 9.37 -7.28
C VAL A 13 -13.35 8.61 -7.55
N PRO A 14 -13.90 8.64 -8.79
CA PRO A 14 -15.21 8.06 -9.10
C PRO A 14 -15.33 6.58 -8.73
N GLU A 15 -14.25 5.83 -8.94
CA GLU A 15 -14.11 4.41 -8.62
C GLU A 15 -14.23 4.13 -7.10
N ARG A 16 -14.24 5.19 -6.28
CA ARG A 16 -14.34 5.16 -4.82
C ARG A 16 -15.52 5.98 -4.28
N GLY A 17 -16.63 5.99 -5.02
CA GLY A 17 -17.85 6.67 -4.59
C GLY A 17 -17.73 8.20 -4.53
N GLY A 18 -16.77 8.77 -5.27
CA GLY A 18 -16.71 10.21 -5.52
C GLY A 18 -16.30 11.06 -4.31
N LYS A 19 -15.46 10.54 -3.40
CA LYS A 19 -14.92 11.33 -2.27
C LYS A 19 -13.39 11.40 -2.29
N PRO A 20 -12.80 12.53 -1.84
CA PRO A 20 -11.40 12.61 -1.47
C PRO A 20 -11.00 11.45 -0.56
N GLY A 21 -9.93 10.74 -0.92
CA GLY A 21 -9.49 9.53 -0.22
C GLY A 21 -8.03 9.62 0.22
N PHE A 22 -7.66 8.76 1.17
CA PHE A 22 -6.26 8.52 1.50
C PHE A 22 -5.74 7.34 0.68
N TYR A 23 -4.51 7.47 0.18
CA TYR A 23 -3.85 6.52 -0.68
C TYR A 23 -2.40 6.33 -0.22
N VAL A 24 -1.98 5.08 -0.14
CA VAL A 24 -0.60 4.71 0.18
C VAL A 24 0.14 4.37 -1.11
N ILE A 25 1.31 4.97 -1.31
CA ILE A 25 2.15 4.69 -2.48
C ILE A 25 2.78 3.31 -2.33
N VAL A 26 2.54 2.42 -3.30
CA VAL A 26 3.07 1.04 -3.34
C VAL A 26 3.98 0.77 -4.54
N SER A 27 4.27 1.77 -5.38
CA SER A 27 5.37 1.66 -6.34
C SER A 27 6.72 1.51 -5.62
N ARG A 28 7.71 0.92 -6.29
CA ARG A 28 9.09 0.86 -5.78
C ARG A 28 9.64 2.29 -5.62
N PRO A 29 10.53 2.57 -4.64
CA PRO A 29 11.07 3.91 -4.41
C PRO A 29 11.65 4.58 -5.66
N PHE A 30 12.36 3.82 -6.51
CA PHE A 30 12.90 4.32 -7.78
C PHE A 30 11.83 4.91 -8.71
N ILE A 31 10.67 4.24 -8.84
CA ILE A 31 9.56 4.72 -9.69
C ILE A 31 8.82 5.87 -9.00
N ALA A 32 8.56 5.73 -7.70
CA ALA A 32 7.82 6.74 -6.94
C ALA A 32 8.57 8.08 -6.86
N GLY A 33 9.90 8.04 -6.71
CA GLY A 33 10.76 9.22 -6.59
C GLY A 33 11.22 9.83 -7.92
N ASN A 34 11.03 9.16 -9.06
CA ASN A 34 11.48 9.67 -10.36
C ASN A 34 10.53 10.78 -10.87
N GLU A 35 11.06 11.98 -11.12
CA GLU A 35 10.30 13.15 -11.57
C GLU A 35 9.73 13.01 -12.99
N ASP A 36 10.39 12.24 -13.87
CA ASP A 36 9.93 11.96 -15.24
C ASP A 36 8.73 10.99 -15.27
N VAL A 37 8.50 10.25 -14.19
CA VAL A 37 7.38 9.33 -14.06
C VAL A 37 6.19 10.06 -13.44
N SER A 38 5.14 10.29 -14.23
CA SER A 38 3.95 11.03 -13.79
C SER A 38 2.93 10.20 -12.99
N THR A 39 3.08 8.87 -12.93
CA THR A 39 2.12 7.97 -12.29
C THR A 39 2.77 7.03 -11.26
N VAL A 40 1.97 6.58 -10.28
CA VAL A 40 2.38 5.62 -9.25
C VAL A 40 1.22 4.68 -8.96
N ILE A 41 1.54 3.45 -8.56
CA ILE A 41 0.54 2.51 -8.04
C ILE A 41 0.31 2.85 -6.57
N CYS A 42 -0.97 2.94 -6.19
CA CYS A 42 -1.39 3.21 -4.82
C CYS A 42 -2.40 2.16 -4.33
N ALA A 43 -2.44 1.96 -3.02
CA ALA A 43 -3.51 1.24 -2.33
C ALA A 43 -4.42 2.23 -1.58
N PRO A 44 -5.76 2.17 -1.75
CA PRO A 44 -6.70 3.05 -1.07
C PRO A 44 -6.88 2.67 0.41
N VAL A 45 -7.22 3.67 1.23
CA VAL A 45 -7.46 3.49 2.67
C VAL A 45 -8.91 3.74 3.04
N TYR A 46 -9.62 2.70 3.49
CA TYR A 46 -11.04 2.74 3.89
C TYR A 46 -11.21 2.86 5.40
N SER A 47 -12.24 3.57 5.85
CA SER A 47 -12.54 3.74 7.28
C SER A 47 -13.06 2.48 7.97
N GLU A 48 -13.45 1.48 7.19
CA GLU A 48 -13.96 0.20 7.65
C GLU A 48 -12.88 -0.87 7.49
N VAL A 49 -12.68 -1.63 8.57
CA VAL A 49 -11.79 -2.79 8.62
C VAL A 49 -12.64 -4.04 8.47
N LEU A 50 -12.33 -4.86 7.45
CA LEU A 50 -13.07 -6.09 7.15
C LEU A 50 -12.37 -7.34 7.68
N GLY A 51 -11.11 -7.22 8.11
CA GLY A 51 -10.34 -8.34 8.67
C GLY A 51 -9.75 -9.26 7.60
N LEU A 52 -9.55 -8.74 6.38
CA LEU A 52 -8.96 -9.49 5.28
C LEU A 52 -7.45 -9.63 5.46
N THR A 53 -6.88 -10.73 4.97
CA THR A 53 -5.41 -10.93 4.94
C THR A 53 -4.70 -9.94 4.00
N THR A 54 -5.45 -9.33 3.09
CA THR A 54 -5.04 -8.30 2.13
C THR A 54 -5.27 -6.88 2.66
N GLU A 55 -5.66 -6.74 3.93
CA GLU A 55 -5.80 -5.46 4.63
C GLU A 55 -4.63 -5.19 5.58
N VAL A 56 -4.24 -3.93 5.67
CA VAL A 56 -3.34 -3.43 6.72
C VAL A 56 -4.10 -2.42 7.56
N VAL A 57 -4.36 -2.77 8.82
CA VAL A 57 -5.01 -1.88 9.78
C VAL A 57 -4.06 -0.74 10.13
N VAL A 58 -4.54 0.48 10.04
CA VAL A 58 -3.81 1.70 10.34
C VAL A 58 -4.68 2.66 11.16
N GLY A 59 -4.07 3.55 11.92
CA GLY A 59 -4.82 4.48 12.76
C GLY A 59 -4.07 5.76 13.10
N THR A 60 -4.45 6.37 14.23
CA THR A 60 -3.85 7.62 14.73
C THR A 60 -2.36 7.51 14.98
N ALA A 61 -1.89 6.37 15.46
CA ALA A 61 -0.46 6.08 15.63
C ALA A 61 0.31 6.07 14.30
N ASP A 62 -0.37 5.83 13.18
CA ASP A 62 0.21 5.82 11.83
C ASP A 62 -0.02 7.16 11.09
N GLY A 63 -0.53 8.18 11.78
CA GLY A 63 -0.78 9.53 11.25
C GLY A 63 -2.15 9.72 10.57
N LEU A 64 -3.06 8.75 10.69
CA LEU A 64 -4.40 8.82 10.10
C LEU A 64 -5.44 9.28 11.13
N PRO A 65 -6.51 9.99 10.73
CA PRO A 65 -7.44 10.60 11.69
C PRO A 65 -8.25 9.59 12.52
N ARG A 66 -8.36 8.34 12.06
CA ARG A 66 -9.13 7.27 12.69
C ARG A 66 -8.63 5.90 12.24
N THR A 67 -8.98 4.87 13.01
CA THR A 67 -8.79 3.47 12.60
C THR A 67 -9.41 3.24 11.22
N SER A 68 -8.61 2.68 10.33
CA SER A 68 -8.88 2.48 8.91
C SER A 68 -8.10 1.25 8.41
N ALA A 69 -8.35 0.81 7.19
CA ALA A 69 -7.63 -0.27 6.52
C ALA A 69 -7.11 0.16 5.15
N ILE A 70 -5.82 -0.06 4.90
CA ILE A 70 -5.25 -0.05 3.54
C ILE A 70 -5.70 -1.35 2.86
N ARG A 71 -6.38 -1.28 1.72
CA ARG A 71 -6.87 -2.48 1.01
C ARG A 71 -6.02 -2.77 -0.22
N CYS A 72 -5.27 -3.87 -0.18
CA CYS A 72 -4.35 -4.25 -1.25
C CYS A 72 -5.02 -4.87 -2.49
N ASP A 73 -6.28 -5.33 -2.41
CA ASP A 73 -7.01 -5.85 -3.59
C ASP A 73 -7.44 -4.75 -4.58
N PHE A 74 -7.48 -3.49 -4.12
CA PHE A 74 -8.00 -2.36 -4.89
C PHE A 74 -6.88 -1.42 -5.36
N LEU A 75 -5.75 -1.98 -5.82
CA LEU A 75 -4.65 -1.18 -6.34
C LEU A 75 -5.11 -0.32 -7.52
N THR A 76 -4.62 0.91 -7.57
CA THR A 76 -4.96 1.87 -8.61
C THR A 76 -3.73 2.61 -9.11
N LEU A 77 -3.70 2.88 -10.42
CA LEU A 77 -2.71 3.76 -11.03
C LEU A 77 -3.16 5.20 -10.85
N MET A 78 -2.35 5.99 -10.16
CA MET A 78 -2.64 7.37 -9.80
C MET A 78 -1.62 8.31 -10.43
N PHE A 79 -2.08 9.40 -11.04
CA PHE A 79 -1.19 10.50 -11.39
C PHE A 79 -0.65 11.15 -10.10
N LYS A 80 0.67 11.40 -10.03
CA LYS A 80 1.32 12.05 -8.88
C LYS A 80 0.66 13.39 -8.56
N ARG A 81 0.27 14.18 -9.57
CA ARG A 81 -0.45 15.46 -9.37
C ARG A 81 -1.77 15.34 -8.60
N ARG A 82 -2.39 14.15 -8.52
CA ARG A 82 -3.61 13.92 -7.73
C ARG A 82 -3.33 13.68 -6.24
N LEU A 83 -2.10 13.32 -5.88
CA LEU A 83 -1.66 13.08 -4.50
C LEU A 83 -1.12 14.40 -3.94
N THR A 84 -2.02 15.24 -3.40
CA THR A 84 -1.69 16.64 -3.11
C THR A 84 -1.18 16.84 -1.69
N ASP A 85 -1.82 16.20 -0.71
CA ASP A 85 -1.56 16.49 0.69
C ASP A 85 -0.85 15.30 1.31
N PHE A 86 0.41 15.48 1.67
CA PHE A 86 1.14 14.50 2.47
C PHE A 86 0.49 14.36 3.84
N VAL A 87 0.30 13.13 4.30
CA VAL A 87 -0.36 12.83 5.59
C VAL A 87 0.63 12.22 6.56
N ALA A 88 1.31 11.15 6.15
CA ALA A 88 2.21 10.40 7.00
C ALA A 88 3.14 9.50 6.19
N THR A 89 4.18 9.01 6.84
CA THR A 89 5.01 7.92 6.34
C THR A 89 4.79 6.70 7.24
N LEU A 90 4.42 5.57 6.66
CA LEU A 90 4.25 4.33 7.40
C LEU A 90 5.57 3.90 8.05
N SER A 91 5.47 3.38 9.28
CA SER A 91 6.63 2.80 9.97
C SER A 91 7.19 1.58 9.21
N PRO A 92 8.45 1.20 9.44
CA PRO A 92 9.03 0.00 8.82
C PRO A 92 8.20 -1.27 9.08
N GLY A 93 7.63 -1.41 10.28
CA GLY A 93 6.74 -2.53 10.63
C GLY A 93 5.49 -2.56 9.75
N LYS A 94 4.83 -1.40 9.56
CA LYS A 94 3.66 -1.27 8.67
C LYS A 94 3.99 -1.49 7.21
N VAL A 95 5.15 -1.04 6.74
CA VAL A 95 5.63 -1.37 5.40
C VAL A 95 5.82 -2.89 5.24
N GLY A 96 6.29 -3.58 6.29
CA GLY A 96 6.38 -5.04 6.32
C GLY A 96 5.01 -5.74 6.23
N GLU A 97 4.00 -5.25 6.97
CA GLU A 97 2.61 -5.71 6.85
C GLU A 97 2.06 -5.48 5.44
N LEU A 98 2.28 -4.29 4.89
CA LEU A 98 1.88 -3.91 3.54
C LEU A 98 2.49 -4.82 2.47
N ASN A 99 3.77 -5.16 2.59
CA ASN A 99 4.41 -6.08 1.65
C ASN A 99 3.78 -7.48 1.68
N ARG A 100 3.41 -7.98 2.87
CA ARG A 100 2.71 -9.27 2.99
C ARG A 100 1.31 -9.21 2.40
N ALA A 101 0.53 -8.19 2.74
CA ALA A 101 -0.82 -8.00 2.22
C ALA A 101 -0.83 -7.87 0.68
N LEU A 102 0.15 -7.14 0.11
CA LEU A 102 0.34 -7.06 -1.35
C LEU A 102 0.70 -8.40 -1.98
N ALA A 103 1.56 -9.21 -1.34
CA ALA A 103 1.91 -10.53 -1.84
C ALA A 103 0.69 -11.45 -1.88
N VAL A 104 -0.14 -11.44 -0.84
CA VAL A 104 -1.41 -12.19 -0.79
C VAL A 104 -2.38 -11.69 -1.87
N ALA A 105 -2.61 -10.38 -1.94
CA ALA A 105 -3.57 -9.77 -2.87
C ALA A 105 -3.23 -10.04 -4.36
N LEU A 106 -1.94 -10.17 -4.67
CA LEU A 106 -1.45 -10.43 -6.02
C LEU A 106 -1.10 -11.91 -6.25
N ALA A 107 -1.40 -12.79 -5.30
CA ALA A 107 -1.03 -14.22 -5.33
C ALA A 107 0.46 -14.47 -5.64
N LEU A 108 1.34 -13.64 -5.08
CA LEU A 108 2.80 -13.70 -5.24
C LEU A 108 3.51 -14.40 -4.06
N GLU A 109 2.75 -15.01 -3.16
CA GLU A 109 3.33 -15.83 -2.11
C GLU A 109 4.07 -17.02 -2.72
N PRO A 110 5.25 -17.40 -2.18
CA PRO A 110 5.96 -18.56 -2.67
C PRO A 110 5.05 -19.79 -2.56
N PRO A 111 5.01 -20.66 -3.59
CA PRO A 111 4.17 -21.85 -3.54
C PRO A 111 4.48 -22.67 -2.29
N ALA A 112 3.43 -23.19 -1.65
CA ALA A 112 3.54 -24.00 -0.45
C ALA A 112 4.50 -25.18 -0.71
N GLY A 113 5.72 -25.11 -0.14
CA GLY A 113 6.78 -26.11 -0.32
C GLY A 113 8.18 -25.54 -0.58
N THR A 114 8.32 -24.29 -1.06
CA THR A 114 9.63 -23.73 -1.39
C THR A 114 10.50 -23.42 -0.15
N ARG A 115 9.88 -23.18 1.02
CA ARG A 115 10.60 -22.99 2.29
C ARG A 115 11.45 -24.19 2.70
N GLN A 116 11.05 -25.41 2.33
CA GLN A 116 11.82 -26.62 2.69
C GLN A 116 13.07 -26.77 1.81
N ARG A 117 13.06 -26.32 0.56
CA ARG A 117 14.20 -26.45 -0.36
C ARG A 117 15.32 -25.45 -0.06
N ALA A 118 14.97 -24.19 0.22
CA ALA A 118 15.98 -23.16 0.52
C ALA A 118 16.78 -23.45 1.81
N LEU A 119 16.16 -24.08 2.81
CA LEU A 119 16.85 -24.50 4.05
C LEU A 119 17.75 -25.73 3.86
N VAL A 120 17.45 -26.60 2.89
CA VAL A 120 18.30 -27.76 2.55
C VAL A 120 19.52 -27.34 1.72
N GLU A 121 19.38 -26.32 0.87
CA GLU A 121 20.47 -25.81 0.04
C GLU A 121 21.43 -24.89 0.79
N ALA A 122 20.97 -24.14 1.80
CA ALA A 122 21.83 -23.31 2.66
C ALA A 122 22.62 -24.11 3.72
N GLY A 123 22.39 -25.42 3.83
CA GLY A 123 23.09 -26.35 4.72
C GLY A 123 24.09 -27.27 4.02
N ARG A 124 24.47 -26.96 2.77
CA ARG A 124 25.54 -27.62 2.00
C ARG A 124 26.63 -26.61 1.65
#